data_AF-A0A2Z4MKG4-F1
#
_entry.id   AF-A0A2Z4MKG4-F1
#
_cell.length_a   1.000
_cell.length_b   1.000
_cell.length_c   1.000
_cell.angle_alpha   90.00
_cell.angle_beta   90.00
_cell.angle_gamma   90.00
#
_symmetry.space_group_name_H-M   'P 1'
#
loop_
_entity.id
_entity.type
_entity.pdbx_description
1 polymer ?
#
loop_
_entity_poly.entity_id
_entity_poly.type
_entity_poly.pdbx_seq_one_letter_code
_entity_poly.pdbx_strand_id
1 'polypeptide(L)'
;MAKVDKRELERMYKRLKKHNKREVQISMDRVARMAGMQVLRGAQDRVPVRDGILRASLVIGHKENVFDLVLSGLRAEITVGTNLSYARYVEEGFTQRKGQFVPGYWDREKFIYVPDHPDGMILKGKRVPGVHYLARSTAEVESIMDELVKEELDDLARRLFPDGG
;
A
#
# COMPACT_ATOMS: atom_id res chain seq x y z
N MET A 1 9.02 19.12 10.04
CA MET A 1 8.64 17.91 10.78
C MET A 1 9.71 17.66 11.84
N ALA A 2 9.32 17.52 13.10
CA ALA A 2 10.25 17.17 14.16
C ALA A 2 10.67 15.71 13.97
N LYS A 3 11.95 15.47 13.66
CA LYS A 3 12.47 14.13 13.43
C LYS A 3 12.36 13.32 14.72
N VAL A 4 11.62 12.22 14.71
CA VAL A 4 11.51 11.32 15.86
C VAL A 4 12.89 10.78 16.23
N ASP A 5 13.32 10.95 17.48
CA ASP A 5 14.55 10.35 17.98
C ASP A 5 14.33 8.84 18.20
N LYS A 6 14.93 8.02 17.33
CA LYS A 6 14.84 6.56 17.39
C LYS A 6 15.31 5.97 18.72
N ARG A 7 16.31 6.56 19.36
CA ARG A 7 16.82 6.10 20.66
C ARG A 7 15.84 6.42 21.77
N GLU A 8 15.15 7.55 21.70
CA GLU A 8 14.08 7.88 22.64
C GLU A 8 12.88 6.96 22.47
N LEU A 9 12.45 6.73 21.22
CA LEU A 9 11.36 5.83 20.89
C LEU A 9 11.63 4.40 21.38
N GLU A 10 12.84 3.89 21.18
CA GLU A 10 13.24 2.57 21.66
C GLU A 10 13.26 2.49 23.19
N ARG A 11 13.72 3.55 23.88
CA ARG A 11 13.68 3.64 25.35
C ARG A 11 12.25 3.63 25.87
N MET A 12 11.34 4.37 25.24
CA MET A 12 9.92 4.38 25.60
C MET A 12 9.30 2.99 25.41
N TYR A 13 9.53 2.37 24.26
CA TYR A 13 9.07 1.00 23.99
C TYR A 13 9.54 0.02 25.07
N LYS A 14 10.84 0.03 25.39
CA LYS A 14 11.41 -0.86 26.42
C LYS A 14 10.81 -0.62 27.80
N ARG A 15 10.62 0.64 28.18
CA ARG A 15 10.00 1.04 29.46
C ARG A 15 8.57 0.50 29.57
N LEU A 16 7.74 0.75 28.56
CA LEU A 16 6.34 0.30 28.54
C LEU A 16 6.25 -1.23 28.55
N LYS A 17 7.08 -1.91 27.74
CA LYS A 17 7.09 -3.37 27.62
C LYS A 17 7.46 -4.09 28.92
N LYS A 18 8.32 -3.48 29.76
CA LYS A 18 8.86 -4.13 30.97
C LYS A 18 7.76 -4.67 31.89
N HIS A 19 6.65 -3.93 32.01
CA HIS A 19 5.52 -4.32 32.86
C HIS A 19 4.20 -4.52 32.09
N ASN A 20 4.12 -4.08 30.82
CA ASN A 20 2.87 -4.07 30.03
C ASN A 20 3.05 -4.77 28.67
N LYS A 21 3.66 -5.96 28.65
CA LYS A 21 4.04 -6.67 27.42
C LYS A 21 2.85 -6.92 26.50
N ARG A 22 1.68 -7.27 27.05
CA ARG A 22 0.47 -7.58 26.28
C ARG A 22 -0.09 -6.34 25.60
N GLU A 23 -0.19 -5.25 26.34
CA GLU A 23 -0.73 -3.97 25.88
C GLU A 23 0.17 -3.35 24.83
N VAL A 24 1.50 -3.47 25.00
CA VAL A 24 2.47 -3.09 23.97
C VAL A 24 2.29 -3.95 22.71
N GLN A 25 2.10 -5.26 22.82
CA GLN A 25 1.90 -6.12 21.64
C GLN A 25 0.62 -5.75 20.88
N ILE A 26 -0.48 -5.46 21.58
CA ILE A 26 -1.74 -4.99 20.99
C ILE A 26 -1.53 -3.65 20.27
N SER A 27 -0.77 -2.75 20.89
CA SER A 27 -0.46 -1.43 20.33
C SER A 27 0.38 -1.57 19.04
N MET A 28 1.37 -2.46 19.03
CA MET A 28 2.16 -2.72 17.81
C MET A 28 1.34 -3.41 16.71
N ASP A 29 0.39 -4.29 17.04
CA ASP A 29 -0.57 -4.83 16.07
C ASP A 29 -1.40 -3.70 15.43
N ARG A 30 -1.89 -2.75 16.24
CA ARG A 30 -2.65 -1.60 15.73
C ARG A 30 -1.82 -0.75 14.78
N VAL A 31 -0.58 -0.40 15.15
CA VAL A 31 0.31 0.39 14.27
C VAL A 31 0.56 -0.33 12.96
N ALA A 32 0.85 -1.63 13.00
CA ALA A 32 1.07 -2.40 11.79
C ALA A 32 -0.17 -2.45 10.88
N ARG A 33 -1.36 -2.64 11.45
CA ARG A 33 -2.63 -2.55 10.69
C ARG A 33 -2.85 -1.17 10.11
N MET A 34 -2.64 -0.11 10.89
CA MET A 34 -2.79 1.27 10.45
C MET A 34 -1.84 1.57 9.28
N ALA A 35 -0.58 1.17 9.38
CA ALA A 35 0.40 1.33 8.31
C ALA A 35 -0.06 0.64 7.02
N GLY A 36 -0.46 -0.64 7.07
CA GLY A 36 -0.97 -1.35 5.90
C GLY A 36 -2.21 -0.68 5.29
N MET A 37 -3.15 -0.22 6.13
CA MET A 37 -4.36 0.46 5.68
C MET A 37 -4.04 1.80 5.01
N GLN A 38 -3.06 2.53 5.52
CA GLN A 38 -2.58 3.77 4.90
C GLN A 38 -1.91 3.51 3.56
N VAL A 39 -1.15 2.41 3.41
CA VAL A 39 -0.60 2.01 2.10
C VAL A 39 -1.73 1.73 1.10
N LEU A 40 -2.76 0.98 1.49
CA LEU A 40 -3.90 0.73 0.60
C LEU A 40 -4.66 2.02 0.25
N ARG A 41 -4.83 2.94 1.20
CA ARG A 41 -5.51 4.23 0.95
C ARG A 41 -4.70 5.10 -0.01
N GLY A 42 -3.41 5.29 0.25
CA GLY A 42 -2.57 6.08 -0.65
C GLY A 42 -2.43 5.44 -2.03
N ALA A 43 -2.44 4.11 -2.12
CA ALA A 43 -2.51 3.40 -3.38
C ALA A 43 -3.83 3.71 -4.15
N GLN A 44 -4.97 3.71 -3.47
CA GLN A 44 -6.29 4.05 -4.06
C GLN A 44 -6.33 5.46 -4.66
N ASP A 45 -5.71 6.42 -4.00
CA ASP A 45 -5.65 7.82 -4.45
C ASP A 45 -4.80 7.98 -5.73
N ARG A 46 -3.82 7.08 -5.93
CA ARG A 46 -2.85 7.14 -7.03
C ARG A 46 -3.23 6.30 -8.25
N VAL A 47 -4.09 5.30 -8.11
CA VAL A 47 -4.48 4.47 -9.25
C VAL A 47 -5.30 5.28 -10.27
N PRO A 48 -5.01 5.14 -11.57
CA PRO A 48 -5.80 5.75 -12.62
C PRO A 48 -7.22 5.15 -12.64
N VAL A 49 -8.23 6.00 -12.81
CA VAL A 49 -9.63 5.57 -12.87
C VAL A 49 -10.04 5.41 -14.32
N ARG A 50 -10.21 4.16 -14.75
CA ARG A 50 -10.83 3.83 -16.04
C ARG A 50 -12.24 3.28 -15.84
N ASP A 51 -12.35 2.18 -15.12
CA ASP A 51 -13.60 1.49 -14.75
C ASP A 51 -13.80 1.41 -13.23
N GLY A 52 -12.81 1.87 -12.45
CA GLY A 52 -12.81 1.83 -11.00
C GLY A 52 -12.48 0.47 -10.38
N ILE A 53 -12.30 -0.58 -11.18
CA ILE A 53 -12.11 -1.96 -10.67
C ILE A 53 -10.81 -2.07 -9.87
N LEU A 54 -9.70 -1.54 -10.39
CA LEU A 54 -8.41 -1.54 -9.68
C LEU A 54 -8.45 -0.72 -8.39
N ARG A 55 -9.20 0.40 -8.37
CA ARG A 55 -9.35 1.17 -7.14
C ARG A 55 -10.16 0.40 -6.11
N ALA A 56 -11.27 -0.20 -6.54
CA ALA A 56 -12.13 -1.00 -5.67
C ALA A 56 -11.40 -2.23 -5.11
N SER A 57 -10.48 -2.83 -5.87
CA SER A 57 -9.71 -3.98 -5.42
C SER A 57 -8.70 -3.68 -4.31
N LEU A 58 -8.38 -2.41 -4.08
CA LEU A 58 -7.52 -1.98 -2.98
C LEU A 58 -8.31 -1.68 -1.68
N VAL A 59 -9.63 -1.85 -1.70
CA VAL A 59 -10.49 -1.73 -0.51
C VAL A 59 -10.51 -3.06 0.25
N ILE A 60 -10.27 -3.01 1.56
CA ILE A 60 -10.33 -4.18 2.44
C ILE A 60 -11.73 -4.82 2.35
N GLY A 61 -11.75 -6.14 2.17
CA GLY A 61 -12.97 -6.93 2.02
C GLY A 61 -13.42 -7.12 0.57
N HIS A 62 -12.82 -6.43 -0.40
CA HIS A 62 -13.01 -6.76 -1.81
C HIS A 62 -12.36 -8.12 -2.15
N LYS A 63 -12.99 -8.92 -3.02
CA LYS A 63 -12.51 -10.29 -3.35
C LYS A 63 -11.09 -10.34 -3.93
N GLU A 64 -10.68 -9.26 -4.60
CA GLU A 64 -9.37 -9.11 -5.22
C GLU A 64 -8.36 -8.39 -4.31
N ASN A 65 -8.75 -8.02 -3.09
CA ASN A 65 -7.87 -7.34 -2.15
C ASN A 65 -6.89 -8.30 -1.52
N VAL A 66 -5.66 -7.83 -1.34
CA VAL A 66 -4.64 -8.51 -0.53
C VAL A 66 -4.36 -7.62 0.67
N PHE A 67 -4.59 -8.17 1.87
CA PHE A 67 -4.22 -7.56 3.14
C PHE A 67 -3.93 -8.67 4.14
N ASP A 68 -2.65 -8.97 4.35
CA ASP A 68 -2.19 -9.92 5.35
C ASP A 68 -1.23 -9.23 6.31
N LEU A 69 -1.37 -9.54 7.59
CA LEU A 69 -0.49 -9.06 8.64
C LEU A 69 -0.02 -10.25 9.47
N VAL A 70 1.29 -10.49 9.46
CA VAL A 70 1.95 -11.49 10.28
C VAL A 70 2.80 -10.80 11.34
N LEU A 71 2.53 -11.11 12.60
CA LEU A 71 3.30 -10.58 13.74
C LEU A 71 4.20 -11.66 14.32
N SER A 72 5.48 -11.36 14.43
CA SER A 72 6.48 -12.22 15.06
C SER A 72 7.33 -11.40 16.04
N GLY A 73 6.83 -11.33 17.28
CA GLY A 73 7.44 -10.53 18.35
C GLY A 73 7.50 -9.04 18.00
N LEU A 74 8.69 -8.57 17.63
CA LEU A 74 8.97 -7.17 17.25
C LEU A 74 8.88 -6.90 15.75
N ARG A 75 8.71 -7.95 14.93
CA ARG A 75 8.60 -7.82 13.48
C ARG A 75 7.13 -7.92 13.07
N ALA A 76 6.71 -7.00 12.23
CA ALA A 76 5.46 -7.08 11.51
C ALA A 76 5.78 -7.21 10.02
N GLU A 77 5.20 -8.21 9.39
CA GLU A 77 5.21 -8.36 7.93
C GLU A 77 3.81 -8.03 7.44
N ILE A 78 3.71 -7.02 6.58
CA ILE A 78 2.45 -6.53 6.03
C ILE A 78 2.50 -6.78 4.52
N THR A 79 1.57 -7.58 4.03
CA THR A 79 1.37 -7.81 2.59
C THR A 79 0.11 -7.10 2.17
N VAL A 80 0.23 -6.13 1.27
CA VAL A 80 -0.88 -5.30 0.78
C VAL A 80 -0.87 -5.26 -0.74
N GLY A 81 -2.05 -5.24 -1.37
CA GLY A 81 -2.15 -5.09 -2.82
C GLY A 81 -3.46 -5.64 -3.41
N THR A 82 -3.33 -6.22 -4.60
CA THR A 82 -4.47 -6.81 -5.33
C THR A 82 -4.07 -8.01 -6.18
N ASN A 83 -4.98 -8.96 -6.33
CA ASN A 83 -4.82 -10.15 -7.19
C ASN A 83 -5.12 -9.89 -8.69
N LEU A 84 -5.51 -8.66 -9.06
CA LEU A 84 -5.74 -8.31 -10.46
C LEU A 84 -4.44 -8.38 -11.27
N SER A 85 -4.39 -9.29 -12.23
CA SER A 85 -3.19 -9.55 -13.05
C SER A 85 -2.69 -8.31 -13.82
N TYR A 86 -3.61 -7.44 -14.26
CA TYR A 86 -3.24 -6.23 -14.99
C TYR A 86 -2.66 -5.12 -14.09
N ALA A 87 -2.83 -5.21 -12.77
CA ALA A 87 -2.38 -4.19 -11.83
C ALA A 87 -0.85 -3.99 -11.86
N ARG A 88 -0.09 -5.05 -12.17
CA ARG A 88 1.37 -4.97 -12.38
C ARG A 88 1.75 -4.00 -13.49
N TYR A 89 0.99 -3.96 -14.59
CA TYR A 89 1.30 -3.04 -15.70
C TYR A 89 0.99 -1.59 -15.34
N VAL A 90 0.05 -1.37 -14.43
CA VAL A 90 -0.23 -0.05 -13.87
C VAL A 90 0.89 0.36 -12.91
N GLU A 91 1.39 -0.57 -12.10
CA GLU A 91 2.49 -0.33 -11.15
C GLU A 91 3.84 -0.07 -11.86
N GLU A 92 4.29 -0.99 -12.71
CA GLU A 92 5.64 -1.02 -13.28
C GLU A 92 5.72 -0.40 -14.70
N GLY A 93 4.57 -0.26 -15.35
CA GLY A 93 4.48 0.08 -16.76
C GLY A 93 4.61 -1.13 -17.67
N PHE A 94 4.70 -0.86 -18.97
CA PHE A 94 4.76 -1.91 -19.99
C PHE A 94 5.58 -1.44 -21.19
N THR A 95 6.50 -2.30 -21.66
CA THR A 95 7.21 -2.07 -22.93
C THR A 95 6.49 -2.81 -24.05
N GLN A 96 6.01 -2.07 -25.03
CA GLN A 96 5.37 -2.66 -26.21
C GLN A 96 6.38 -3.41 -27.07
N ARG A 97 5.96 -4.51 -27.67
CA ARG A 97 6.73 -5.17 -28.74
C ARG A 97 6.45 -4.43 -30.05
N LYS A 98 7.50 -3.88 -30.68
CA LYS A 98 7.37 -3.19 -31.96
C LYS A 98 6.84 -4.15 -33.02
N GLY A 99 5.84 -3.72 -33.80
CA GLY A 99 5.24 -4.54 -34.86
C GLY A 99 4.20 -5.56 -34.35
N GLN A 100 3.94 -5.63 -33.04
CA GLN A 100 2.87 -6.47 -32.52
C GLN A 100 1.51 -5.92 -32.95
N PHE A 101 0.69 -6.77 -33.56
CA PHE A 101 -0.71 -6.49 -33.82
C PHE A 101 -1.54 -6.74 -32.56
N VAL A 102 -2.45 -5.82 -32.26
CA VAL A 102 -3.43 -5.95 -31.18
C VAL A 102 -4.82 -5.80 -31.80
N PRO A 103 -5.67 -6.85 -31.75
CA PRO A 103 -7.00 -6.80 -32.34
C PRO A 103 -7.94 -5.93 -31.50
N GLY A 104 -8.80 -5.18 -32.18
CA GLY A 104 -9.78 -4.29 -31.55
C GLY A 104 -10.15 -3.10 -32.42
N TYR A 105 -10.77 -2.10 -31.81
CA TYR A 105 -11.19 -0.87 -32.50
C TYR A 105 -11.02 0.36 -31.62
N TRP A 106 -11.01 1.54 -32.23
CA TRP A 106 -11.01 2.81 -31.52
C TRP A 106 -12.44 3.28 -31.29
N ASP A 107 -12.80 3.49 -30.02
CA ASP A 107 -14.00 4.23 -29.62
C ASP A 107 -13.55 5.61 -29.13
N ARG A 108 -13.74 6.62 -29.99
CA ARG A 108 -13.23 7.98 -29.78
C ARG A 108 -11.71 7.96 -29.54
N GLU A 109 -11.25 8.33 -28.34
CA GLU A 109 -9.84 8.37 -27.97
C GLU A 109 -9.35 7.08 -27.29
N LYS A 110 -10.22 6.07 -27.17
CA LYS A 110 -9.95 4.85 -26.41
C LYS A 110 -9.90 3.65 -27.33
N PHE A 111 -8.79 2.92 -27.28
CA PHE A 111 -8.74 1.61 -27.92
C PHE A 111 -9.43 0.55 -27.05
N ILE A 112 -10.37 -0.18 -27.66
CA ILE A 112 -11.07 -1.30 -27.07
C ILE A 112 -10.48 -2.58 -27.64
N TYR A 113 -9.81 -3.34 -26.78
CA TYR A 113 -9.31 -4.67 -27.13
C TYR A 113 -10.50 -5.63 -27.28
N VAL A 114 -10.57 -6.30 -28.43
CA VAL A 114 -11.52 -7.38 -28.69
C VAL A 114 -10.72 -8.53 -29.30
N PRO A 115 -10.64 -9.69 -28.63
CA PRO A 115 -9.98 -10.87 -29.20
C PRO A 115 -10.50 -11.17 -30.61
N ASP A 116 -9.60 -11.54 -31.52
CA ASP A 116 -9.91 -11.97 -32.88
C ASP A 116 -10.68 -10.97 -33.77
N HIS A 117 -10.75 -9.69 -33.35
CA HIS A 117 -11.33 -8.63 -34.17
C HIS A 117 -10.50 -8.43 -35.46
N PRO A 118 -11.15 -8.25 -36.64
CA PRO A 118 -10.45 -8.17 -37.93
C PRO A 118 -9.56 -6.93 -38.04
N ASP A 119 -10.00 -5.81 -37.45
CA ASP A 119 -9.22 -4.59 -37.32
C ASP A 119 -8.41 -4.55 -36.02
N GLY A 120 -7.47 -3.61 -35.94
CA GLY A 120 -6.69 -3.43 -34.73
C GLY A 120 -5.68 -2.30 -34.85
N MET A 121 -4.63 -2.36 -34.02
CA MET A 121 -3.50 -1.46 -34.11
C MET A 121 -2.17 -2.22 -34.13
N ILE A 122 -1.17 -1.61 -34.77
CA ILE A 122 0.22 -2.07 -34.72
C ILE A 122 0.98 -1.22 -33.71
N LEU A 123 1.58 -1.88 -32.72
CA LEU A 123 2.33 -1.21 -31.67
C LEU A 123 3.66 -0.66 -32.19
N LYS A 124 4.00 0.56 -31.77
CA LYS A 124 5.23 1.27 -32.20
C LYS A 124 6.47 0.90 -31.37
N GLY A 125 6.33 0.04 -30.36
CA GLY A 125 7.43 -0.34 -29.48
C GLY A 125 7.75 0.69 -28.39
N LYS A 126 6.77 1.52 -28.00
CA LYS A 126 6.97 2.54 -26.96
C LYS A 126 6.95 1.92 -25.56
N ARG A 127 7.66 2.55 -24.62
CA ARG A 127 7.50 2.30 -23.19
C ARG A 127 6.33 3.14 -22.67
N VAL A 128 5.38 2.48 -22.01
CA VAL A 128 4.37 3.13 -21.17
C VAL A 128 4.90 3.09 -19.74
N PRO A 129 5.12 4.24 -19.08
CA PRO A 129 5.59 4.27 -17.70
C PRO A 129 4.50 3.77 -16.75
N GLY A 130 4.92 3.14 -15.65
CA GLY A 130 4.04 2.82 -14.53
C GLY A 130 3.74 4.05 -13.69
N VAL A 131 2.63 4.03 -12.96
CA VAL A 131 2.31 5.09 -12.00
C VAL A 131 2.92 4.85 -10.62
N HIS A 132 3.43 3.64 -10.37
CA HIS A 132 4.05 3.24 -9.11
C HIS A 132 3.16 3.53 -7.89
N TYR A 133 1.86 3.21 -8.00
CA TYR A 133 0.86 3.60 -7.02
C TYR A 133 1.11 2.94 -5.66
N LEU A 134 1.51 1.67 -5.67
CA LEU A 134 1.78 0.92 -4.45
C LEU A 134 3.15 1.30 -3.88
N ALA A 135 4.20 1.31 -4.71
CA ALA A 135 5.54 1.67 -4.27
C ALA A 135 5.62 3.08 -3.67
N ARG A 136 4.95 4.07 -4.29
CA ARG A 136 4.89 5.44 -3.75
C ARG A 136 4.15 5.50 -2.42
N SER A 137 3.04 4.80 -2.30
CA SER A 137 2.28 4.78 -1.06
C SER A 137 3.03 4.08 0.06
N THR A 138 3.77 3.01 -0.24
CA THR A 138 4.66 2.33 0.71
C THR A 138 5.75 3.28 1.19
N ALA A 139 6.44 3.96 0.27
CA ALA A 139 7.51 4.90 0.63
C ALA A 139 7.01 6.05 1.52
N GLU A 140 5.79 6.53 1.29
CA GLU A 140 5.16 7.54 2.15
C GLU A 140 4.90 7.03 3.56
N VAL A 141 4.34 5.83 3.72
CA VAL A 141 4.09 5.23 5.03
C VAL A 141 5.40 4.91 5.75
N GLU A 142 6.41 4.42 5.03
CA GLU A 142 7.76 4.18 5.58
C GLU A 142 8.38 5.47 6.12
N SER A 143 8.15 6.61 5.45
CA SER A 143 8.70 7.90 5.86
C SER A 143 8.11 8.42 7.17
N ILE A 144 6.88 8.01 7.53
CA ILE A 144 6.17 8.41 8.75
C ILE A 144 6.06 7.30 9.80
N MET A 145 6.65 6.13 9.55
CA MET A 145 6.51 4.96 10.43
C MET A 145 6.96 5.25 11.86
N ASP A 146 8.06 5.96 12.04
CA ASP A 146 8.56 6.33 13.38
C ASP A 146 7.56 7.24 14.12
N GLU A 147 6.83 8.11 13.39
CA GLU A 147 5.81 8.99 13.95
C GLU A 147 4.57 8.19 14.37
N LEU A 148 4.10 7.25 13.53
CA LEU A 148 2.97 6.37 13.85
C LEU A 148 3.25 5.50 15.08
N VAL A 149 4.45 4.95 15.19
CA VAL A 149 4.87 4.15 16.36
C VAL A 149 4.91 5.02 17.61
N LYS A 150 5.46 6.24 17.50
CA LYS A 150 5.53 7.17 18.63
C LYS A 150 4.13 7.53 19.13
N GLU A 151 3.22 7.91 18.24
CA GLU A 151 1.86 8.31 18.59
C GLU A 151 1.11 7.20 19.33
N GLU A 152 1.15 5.95 18.85
CA GLU A 152 0.50 4.84 19.55
C GLU A 152 1.15 4.55 20.91
N LEU A 153 2.49 4.65 21.04
CA LEU A 153 3.16 4.43 22.31
C LEU A 153 2.87 5.55 23.32
N ASP A 154 2.76 6.81 22.87
CA ASP A 154 2.32 7.94 23.69
C ASP A 154 0.87 7.72 24.15
N ASP A 155 -0.02 7.27 23.26
CA ASP A 155 -1.41 6.89 23.57
C ASP A 155 -1.50 5.74 24.58
N LEU A 156 -0.64 4.74 24.42
CA LEU A 156 -0.54 3.64 25.36
C LEU A 156 -0.06 4.13 26.73
N ALA A 157 0.97 4.97 26.77
CA ALA A 157 1.46 5.54 28.03
C ALA A 157 0.36 6.32 28.76
N ARG A 158 -0.40 7.15 28.04
CA ARG A 158 -1.55 7.89 28.61
C ARG A 158 -2.63 6.97 29.17
N ARG A 159 -2.92 5.84 28.49
CA ARG A 159 -3.90 4.84 28.96
C ARG A 159 -3.43 4.08 30.20
N LEU A 160 -2.13 3.80 30.30
CA LEU A 160 -1.56 3.04 31.42
C LEU A 160 -1.28 3.91 32.66
N PHE A 161 -0.99 5.19 32.46
CA PHE A 161 -0.61 6.12 33.52
C PHE A 161 -1.44 7.42 33.42
N PRO A 162 -2.76 7.36 33.64
CA PRO A 162 -3.66 8.51 33.45
C PRO A 162 -3.42 9.67 34.43
N ASP A 163 -2.87 9.39 35.62
CA ASP A 163 -2.72 10.38 36.70
C ASP A 163 -1.33 11.06 36.75
N GLY A 164 -0.47 10.84 35.74
CA GLY A 164 0.90 11.37 35.73
C GLY A 164 1.81 10.62 36.70
N GLY A 165 2.46 9.57 36.21
CA GLY A 165 3.49 8.84 36.95
C GLY A 165 4.78 9.61 37.14
#